data_AF-A0A5E4JRZ3-F1
#
_entry.id   AF-A0A5E4JRZ3-F1
#
_cell.length_a   1.000
_cell.length_b   1.000
_cell.length_c   1.000
_cell.angle_alpha   90.00
_cell.angle_beta   90.00
_cell.angle_gamma   90.00
#
_symmetry.space_group_name_H-M   'P 1'
#
loop_
_entity.id
_entity.type
_entity.pdbx_description
1 polymer ?
#
loop_
_entity_poly.entity_id
_entity_poly.type
_entity_poly.pdbx_seq_one_letter_code
_entity_poly.pdbx_strand_id
1 'polypeptide(L)'
;MDKLIENGYIPYDKSWIIRMGFLDLIYGYNDCIDFLKENYESLSDDLKSLHDVSIQWRSNLSLDVGESGTLYRFFKFASWKLKEEREFILRGTLKDRSICDNPEIVNFSLEKLLSLDNNTSQFASASVLMGNSERIINPPYKLQLTYDAIDHWKNSRLLGKKWEVRYDNTIFSQALAYLGFLKTGKIDFVPEQAEDYCFARAFGIMTQFEGEKKWPSLIGHESNRILEMEKCLLQNEVSSKDHRVVQSIALRNKDANFLYPNCVNKSWPQFWAFLEKSSYI
;
A
#
# COMPACT_ATOMS: atom_id res chain seq x y z
N MET A 1 12.22 3.72 -18.23
CA MET A 1 11.66 2.88 -17.14
C MET A 1 12.75 2.01 -16.56
N ASP A 2 13.51 1.38 -17.45
CA ASP A 2 14.43 0.29 -17.11
C ASP A 2 15.51 0.69 -16.11
N LYS A 3 16.25 1.80 -16.29
CA LYS A 3 17.38 2.12 -15.40
C LYS A 3 17.06 2.19 -13.90
N LEU A 4 15.90 2.72 -13.50
CA LEU A 4 15.55 2.78 -12.07
C LEU A 4 15.21 1.40 -11.50
N ILE A 5 14.59 0.56 -12.31
CA ILE A 5 14.23 -0.82 -11.97
C ILE A 5 15.48 -1.71 -12.00
N GLU A 6 16.29 -1.62 -13.05
CA GLU A 6 17.58 -2.31 -13.23
C GLU A 6 18.55 -2.02 -12.08
N ASN A 7 18.59 -0.77 -11.61
CA ASN A 7 19.40 -0.38 -10.46
C ASN A 7 18.78 -0.78 -9.11
N GLY A 8 17.61 -1.42 -9.10
CA GLY A 8 16.93 -1.89 -7.89
C GLY A 8 16.34 -0.78 -7.02
N TYR A 9 16.11 0.43 -7.55
CA TYR A 9 15.53 1.53 -6.78
C TYR A 9 14.02 1.45 -6.67
N ILE A 10 13.34 0.75 -7.57
CA ILE A 10 11.88 0.64 -7.54
C ILE A 10 11.51 -0.69 -6.91
N PRO A 11 10.76 -0.68 -5.79
CA PRO A 11 10.33 -1.91 -5.15
C PRO A 11 9.20 -2.57 -5.94
N TYR A 12 8.91 -3.82 -5.60
CA TYR A 12 7.72 -4.48 -6.11
C TYR A 12 6.43 -3.81 -5.60
N ASP A 13 5.38 -3.85 -6.43
CA ASP A 13 4.07 -3.32 -6.07
C ASP A 13 3.46 -4.19 -4.97
N LYS A 14 3.48 -3.66 -3.75
CA LYS A 14 2.92 -4.35 -2.59
C LYS A 14 1.41 -4.55 -2.70
N SER A 15 0.69 -3.60 -3.29
CA SER A 15 -0.77 -3.69 -3.44
C SER A 15 -1.14 -4.82 -4.40
N TRP A 16 -0.37 -4.97 -5.48
CA TRP A 16 -0.49 -6.07 -6.42
C TRP A 16 -0.20 -7.42 -5.75
N ILE A 17 0.96 -7.56 -5.12
CA ILE A 17 1.39 -8.83 -4.51
C ILE A 17 0.45 -9.25 -3.37
N ILE A 18 -0.05 -8.33 -2.54
CA ILE A 18 -1.04 -8.66 -1.50
C ILE A 18 -2.31 -9.28 -2.09
N ARG A 19 -2.80 -8.77 -3.22
CA ARG A 19 -3.97 -9.33 -3.90
C ARG A 19 -3.66 -10.71 -4.50
N MET A 20 -2.49 -10.85 -5.13
CA MET A 20 -2.05 -12.13 -5.69
C MET A 20 -1.87 -13.19 -4.60
N GLY A 21 -1.21 -12.84 -3.50
CA GLY A 21 -1.00 -13.72 -2.36
C GLY A 21 -2.29 -14.10 -1.66
N PHE A 22 -3.22 -13.15 -1.51
CA PHE A 22 -4.54 -13.45 -0.99
C PHE A 22 -5.29 -14.45 -1.89
N LEU A 23 -5.30 -14.24 -3.21
CA LEU A 23 -5.93 -15.17 -4.16
C LEU A 23 -5.26 -16.54 -4.13
N ASP A 24 -3.93 -16.61 -4.19
CA ASP A 24 -3.21 -17.87 -4.08
C ASP A 24 -3.57 -18.61 -2.80
N LEU A 25 -3.60 -17.92 -1.67
CA LEU A 25 -3.90 -18.53 -0.39
C LEU A 25 -5.32 -19.09 -0.33
N ILE A 26 -6.33 -18.30 -0.73
CA ILE A 26 -7.74 -18.72 -0.72
C ILE A 26 -7.98 -19.90 -1.67
N TYR A 27 -7.27 -19.97 -2.79
CA TYR A 27 -7.44 -21.05 -3.77
C TYR A 27 -6.38 -22.16 -3.67
N GLY A 28 -5.56 -22.17 -2.61
CA GLY A 28 -4.66 -23.28 -2.29
C GLY A 28 -3.34 -23.35 -3.09
N TYR A 29 -2.91 -22.25 -3.71
CA TYR A 29 -1.63 -22.15 -4.43
C TYR A 29 -0.50 -21.66 -3.52
N ASN A 30 0.75 -22.05 -3.84
CA ASN A 30 1.96 -21.68 -3.09
C ASN A 30 2.78 -20.55 -3.73
N ASP A 31 2.44 -20.11 -4.95
CA ASP A 31 3.33 -19.27 -5.76
C ASP A 31 3.75 -17.99 -5.04
N CYS A 32 2.82 -17.33 -4.33
CA CYS A 32 3.16 -16.16 -3.53
C CYS A 32 4.07 -16.47 -2.33
N ILE A 33 3.88 -17.60 -1.65
CA ILE A 33 4.74 -17.98 -0.51
C ILE A 33 6.16 -18.21 -1.02
N ASP A 34 6.30 -18.97 -2.10
CA ASP A 34 7.59 -19.27 -2.72
C ASP A 34 8.29 -17.98 -3.16
N PHE A 35 7.57 -17.09 -3.87
CA PHE A 35 8.08 -15.80 -4.31
C PHE A 35 8.54 -14.92 -3.13
N LEU A 36 7.72 -14.79 -2.09
CA LEU A 36 8.06 -13.93 -0.95
C LEU A 36 9.26 -14.48 -0.17
N LYS A 37 9.38 -15.81 -0.04
CA LYS A 37 10.52 -16.45 0.61
C LYS A 37 11.82 -16.21 -0.15
N GLU A 38 11.81 -16.35 -1.48
CA GLU A 38 12.98 -16.14 -2.34
C GLU A 38 13.48 -14.68 -2.30
N ASN A 39 12.58 -13.73 -2.04
CA ASN A 39 12.87 -12.29 -2.10
C ASN A 39 12.92 -11.62 -0.72
N TYR A 40 12.84 -12.37 0.38
CA TYR A 40 12.49 -11.86 1.71
C TYR A 40 13.26 -10.60 2.15
N GLU A 41 14.58 -10.55 1.91
CA GLU A 41 15.43 -9.43 2.34
C GLU A 41 15.10 -8.10 1.66
N SER A 42 14.62 -8.12 0.42
CA SER A 42 14.33 -6.91 -0.37
C SER A 42 12.88 -6.42 -0.23
N LEU A 43 12.04 -7.18 0.47
CA LEU A 43 10.62 -6.89 0.64
C LEU A 43 10.34 -5.73 1.59
N SER A 44 9.24 -5.03 1.33
CA SER A 44 8.65 -4.09 2.29
C SER A 44 8.05 -4.83 3.50
N ASP A 45 7.89 -4.11 4.61
CA ASP A 45 7.36 -4.68 5.87
C ASP A 45 5.97 -5.31 5.68
N ASP A 46 5.12 -4.71 4.84
CA ASP A 46 3.79 -5.25 4.53
C ASP A 46 3.89 -6.59 3.76
N LEU A 47 4.90 -6.77 2.89
CA LEU A 47 5.10 -8.02 2.16
C LEU A 47 5.77 -9.11 3.00
N LYS A 48 6.64 -8.74 3.94
CA LYS A 48 7.12 -9.67 4.98
C LYS A 48 5.97 -10.16 5.84
N SER A 49 5.08 -9.26 6.26
CA SER A 49 3.87 -9.63 7.01
C SER A 49 2.94 -10.54 6.18
N LEU A 50 2.82 -10.32 4.87
CA LEU A 50 2.05 -11.19 3.98
C LEU A 50 2.61 -12.62 3.95
N HIS A 51 3.94 -12.78 3.90
CA HIS A 51 4.57 -14.09 3.94
C HIS A 51 4.20 -14.85 5.22
N ASP A 52 4.34 -14.18 6.37
CA ASP A 52 4.07 -14.78 7.67
C ASP A 52 2.58 -15.14 7.82
N VAL A 53 1.67 -14.24 7.44
CA VAL A 53 0.22 -14.52 7.43
C VAL A 53 -0.12 -15.68 6.49
N SER A 54 0.55 -15.79 5.34
CA SER A 54 0.28 -16.87 4.38
C SER A 54 0.63 -18.26 4.94
N ILE A 55 1.69 -18.34 5.75
CA ILE A 55 2.05 -19.56 6.48
C ILE A 55 1.06 -19.80 7.63
N GLN A 56 0.79 -18.77 8.43
CA GLN A 56 -0.06 -18.86 9.61
C GLN A 56 -1.51 -19.22 9.26
N TRP A 57 -2.06 -18.71 8.16
CA TRP A 57 -3.43 -19.00 7.70
C TRP A 57 -3.69 -20.49 7.51
N ARG A 58 -2.67 -21.23 7.03
CA ARG A 58 -2.74 -22.68 6.82
C ARG A 58 -2.58 -23.49 8.10
N SER A 59 -2.31 -22.82 9.21
CA SER A 59 -2.18 -23.38 10.55
C SER A 59 -3.28 -22.82 11.45
N ASN A 60 -3.42 -23.35 12.67
CA ASN A 60 -4.33 -22.76 13.67
C ASN A 60 -3.65 -21.64 14.50
N LEU A 61 -2.63 -21.00 13.95
CA LEU A 61 -1.90 -19.92 14.63
C LEU A 61 -2.60 -18.57 14.44
N SER A 62 -2.36 -17.66 15.37
CA SER A 62 -2.75 -16.25 15.27
C SER A 62 -2.05 -15.59 14.07
N LEU A 63 -2.75 -14.68 13.39
CA LEU A 63 -2.32 -14.03 12.16
C LEU A 63 -1.62 -12.70 12.46
N ASP A 64 -0.30 -12.64 12.26
CA ASP A 64 0.49 -11.43 12.46
C ASP A 64 0.50 -10.57 11.19
N VAL A 65 -0.42 -9.61 11.16
CA VAL A 65 -0.58 -8.68 10.03
C VAL A 65 0.35 -7.47 10.14
N GLY A 66 1.22 -7.42 11.16
CA GLY A 66 2.15 -6.33 11.38
C GLY A 66 1.43 -4.98 11.50
N GLU A 67 1.91 -3.99 10.74
CA GLU A 67 1.27 -2.66 10.62
C GLU A 67 0.35 -2.55 9.39
N SER A 68 0.06 -3.64 8.69
CA SER A 68 -0.66 -3.59 7.41
C SER A 68 -2.17 -3.57 7.61
N GLY A 69 -2.76 -2.38 7.51
CA GLY A 69 -4.22 -2.23 7.51
C GLY A 69 -4.90 -2.94 6.34
N THR A 70 -4.21 -3.16 5.22
CA THR A 70 -4.73 -3.93 4.08
C THR A 70 -4.82 -5.41 4.43
N LEU A 71 -3.73 -6.01 4.95
CA LEU A 71 -3.74 -7.43 5.34
C LEU A 71 -4.78 -7.68 6.41
N TYR A 72 -4.83 -6.83 7.45
CA TYR A 72 -5.82 -6.97 8.51
C TYR A 72 -7.25 -7.02 7.96
N ARG A 73 -7.66 -6.02 7.16
CA ARG A 73 -9.03 -5.97 6.64
C ARG A 73 -9.34 -7.11 5.67
N PHE A 74 -8.38 -7.50 4.83
CA PHE A 74 -8.57 -8.61 3.90
C PHE A 74 -8.79 -9.93 4.64
N PHE A 75 -7.89 -10.27 5.55
CA PHE A 75 -7.95 -11.54 6.27
C PHE A 75 -9.05 -11.57 7.33
N LYS A 76 -9.38 -10.44 7.96
CA LYS A 76 -10.54 -10.32 8.85
C LYS A 76 -11.85 -10.56 8.11
N PHE A 77 -12.00 -9.94 6.93
CA PHE A 77 -13.17 -10.17 6.07
C PHE A 77 -13.24 -11.63 5.62
N ALA A 78 -12.11 -12.23 5.24
CA ALA A 78 -12.04 -13.64 4.87
C ALA A 78 -12.45 -14.57 6.03
N SER A 79 -11.91 -14.34 7.22
CA SER A 79 -12.23 -15.07 8.46
C SER A 79 -13.73 -15.02 8.75
N TRP A 80 -14.35 -13.84 8.70
CA TRP A 80 -15.80 -13.71 8.86
C TRP A 80 -16.59 -14.44 7.78
N LYS A 81 -16.21 -14.30 6.51
CA LYS A 81 -16.92 -14.91 5.38
C LYS A 81 -16.82 -16.44 5.38
N LEU A 82 -15.69 -16.99 5.82
CA LEU A 82 -15.44 -18.42 5.93
C LEU A 82 -15.90 -19.00 7.27
N LYS A 83 -16.37 -18.16 8.20
CA LYS A 83 -16.74 -18.54 9.57
C LYS A 83 -15.58 -19.22 10.32
N GLU A 84 -14.37 -18.76 10.08
CA GLU A 84 -13.17 -19.19 10.79
C GLU A 84 -12.84 -18.16 11.88
N GLU A 85 -12.81 -18.58 13.13
CA GLU A 85 -12.34 -17.72 14.22
C GLU A 85 -10.82 -17.59 14.15
N ARG A 86 -10.34 -16.37 13.88
CA ARG A 86 -8.91 -16.06 13.78
C ARG A 86 -8.56 -14.93 14.73
N GLU A 87 -7.50 -15.13 15.50
CA GLU A 87 -6.88 -14.06 16.29
C GLU A 87 -5.89 -13.29 15.40
N PHE A 88 -5.85 -11.96 15.54
CA PHE A 88 -4.97 -11.09 14.79
C PHE A 88 -3.98 -10.37 15.69
N ILE A 89 -2.69 -10.48 15.38
CA ILE A 89 -1.62 -9.72 16.05
C ILE A 89 -1.41 -8.42 15.27
N LEU A 90 -1.71 -7.30 15.91
CA LEU A 90 -1.54 -5.95 15.36
C LEU A 90 -0.28 -5.31 15.93
N ARG A 91 0.49 -4.58 15.11
CA ARG A 91 1.72 -3.90 15.53
C ARG A 91 1.67 -2.40 15.21
N GLY A 92 2.54 -1.64 15.90
CA GLY A 92 2.75 -0.20 15.70
C GLY A 92 1.47 0.62 15.58
N THR A 93 1.39 1.46 14.54
CA THR A 93 0.27 2.40 14.35
C THR A 93 -1.07 1.70 14.15
N LEU A 94 -1.09 0.43 13.74
CA LEU A 94 -2.33 -0.29 13.45
C LEU A 94 -3.14 -0.57 14.72
N LYS A 95 -2.50 -0.70 15.89
CA LYS A 95 -3.16 -0.94 17.18
C LYS A 95 -4.16 0.16 17.57
N ASP A 96 -3.87 1.39 17.14
CA ASP A 96 -4.61 2.58 17.54
C ASP A 96 -5.63 3.02 16.47
N ARG A 97 -5.71 2.33 15.32
CA ARG A 97 -6.64 2.69 14.24
C ARG A 97 -8.05 2.21 14.58
N SER A 98 -9.03 3.09 14.40
CA SER A 98 -10.44 2.69 14.40
C SER A 98 -10.76 1.96 13.10
N ILE A 99 -11.03 0.66 13.19
CA ILE A 99 -11.33 -0.23 12.07
C ILE A 99 -12.66 -0.93 12.34
N CYS A 100 -13.54 -1.01 11.34
CA CYS A 100 -14.81 -1.69 11.45
C CYS A 100 -14.66 -3.11 12.04
N ASP A 101 -15.49 -3.39 13.04
CA ASP A 101 -15.54 -4.68 13.74
C ASP A 101 -16.96 -5.26 13.73
N ASN A 102 -17.56 -5.31 12.54
CA ASN A 102 -18.88 -5.86 12.32
C ASN A 102 -18.80 -7.03 11.31
N PRO A 103 -18.96 -8.29 11.73
CA PRO A 103 -18.95 -9.44 10.82
C PRO A 103 -20.01 -9.38 9.73
N GLU A 104 -21.13 -8.69 9.95
CA GLU A 104 -22.23 -8.59 8.97
C GLU A 104 -21.85 -7.82 7.71
N ILE A 105 -20.72 -7.11 7.70
CA ILE A 105 -20.25 -6.41 6.49
C ILE A 105 -19.95 -7.38 5.34
N VAL A 106 -19.76 -8.68 5.60
CA VAL A 106 -19.59 -9.69 4.54
C VAL A 106 -20.79 -9.77 3.59
N ASN A 107 -21.95 -9.27 4.03
CA ASN A 107 -23.22 -9.24 3.28
C ASN A 107 -23.52 -7.85 2.67
N PHE A 108 -22.65 -6.85 2.84
CA PHE A 108 -22.88 -5.50 2.33
C PHE A 108 -22.58 -5.40 0.82
N SER A 109 -23.26 -4.49 0.12
CA SER A 109 -22.91 -4.11 -1.26
C SER A 109 -21.55 -3.40 -1.31
N LEU A 110 -20.94 -3.31 -2.49
CA LEU A 110 -19.65 -2.62 -2.62
C LEU A 110 -19.79 -1.12 -2.27
N GLU A 111 -20.90 -0.45 -2.58
CA GLU A 111 -21.07 0.97 -2.18
C GLU A 111 -21.08 1.14 -0.67
N LYS A 112 -21.73 0.23 0.08
CA LYS A 112 -21.71 0.25 1.54
C LYS A 112 -20.32 -0.05 2.09
N LEU A 113 -19.59 -0.99 1.48
CA LEU A 113 -18.23 -1.31 1.91
C LEU A 113 -17.25 -0.15 1.63
N LEU A 114 -17.49 0.61 0.57
CA LEU A 114 -16.70 1.78 0.20
C LEU A 114 -16.91 2.99 1.12
N SER A 115 -17.93 3.02 1.97
CA SER A 115 -18.16 4.10 2.94
C SER A 115 -17.58 3.81 4.32
N LEU A 116 -17.10 2.59 4.56
CA LEU A 116 -16.50 2.20 5.84
C LEU A 116 -15.08 2.78 5.99
N ASP A 117 -14.65 2.91 7.24
CA ASP A 117 -13.27 3.22 7.62
C ASP A 117 -12.68 4.42 6.86
N ASN A 118 -13.38 5.56 6.93
CA ASN A 118 -13.03 6.80 6.23
C ASN A 118 -13.00 6.68 4.71
N ASN A 119 -13.92 5.89 4.13
CA ASN A 119 -14.05 5.67 2.69
C ASN A 119 -12.85 4.96 2.05
N THR A 120 -12.21 4.06 2.78
CA THR A 120 -11.20 3.17 2.19
C THR A 120 -11.87 2.07 1.35
N SER A 121 -11.17 1.59 0.33
CA SER A 121 -11.68 0.50 -0.53
C SER A 121 -11.23 -0.90 -0.09
N GLN A 122 -10.63 -1.03 1.10
CA GLN A 122 -10.03 -2.28 1.54
C GLN A 122 -11.07 -3.40 1.78
N PHE A 123 -12.18 -3.13 2.47
CA PHE A 123 -13.22 -4.15 2.65
C PHE A 123 -13.97 -4.46 1.34
N ALA A 124 -14.23 -3.46 0.50
CA ALA A 124 -14.78 -3.68 -0.84
C ALA A 124 -13.86 -4.58 -1.68
N SER A 125 -12.54 -4.32 -1.65
CA SER A 125 -11.54 -5.15 -2.33
C SER A 125 -11.53 -6.58 -1.79
N ALA A 126 -11.58 -6.77 -0.46
CA ALA A 126 -11.65 -8.09 0.14
C ALA A 126 -12.91 -8.87 -0.29
N SER A 127 -14.06 -8.20 -0.35
CA SER A 127 -15.32 -8.78 -0.81
C SER A 127 -15.22 -9.32 -2.24
N VAL A 128 -14.64 -8.53 -3.15
CA VAL A 128 -14.42 -8.92 -4.55
C VAL A 128 -13.41 -10.07 -4.66
N LEU A 129 -12.29 -10.01 -3.94
CA LEU A 129 -11.30 -11.11 -3.89
C LEU A 129 -11.92 -12.42 -3.40
N MET A 130 -12.87 -12.33 -2.47
CA MET A 130 -13.65 -13.45 -1.95
C MET A 130 -14.86 -13.81 -2.82
N GLY A 131 -14.92 -13.36 -4.08
CA GLY A 131 -15.91 -13.80 -5.06
C GLY A 131 -17.17 -12.94 -5.20
N ASN A 132 -17.23 -11.74 -4.61
CA ASN A 132 -18.29 -10.79 -4.99
C ASN A 132 -18.10 -10.35 -6.45
N SER A 133 -19.12 -10.60 -7.28
CA SER A 133 -19.12 -10.30 -8.72
C SER A 133 -19.62 -8.90 -9.05
N GLU A 134 -20.09 -8.13 -8.07
CA GLU A 134 -20.50 -6.74 -8.24
C GLU A 134 -19.36 -5.90 -8.84
N ARG A 135 -19.74 -4.90 -9.65
CA ARG A 135 -18.82 -3.98 -10.31
C ARG A 135 -19.31 -2.55 -10.13
N ILE A 136 -18.49 -1.73 -9.50
CA ILE A 136 -18.69 -0.28 -9.41
C ILE A 136 -18.21 0.38 -10.69
N ILE A 137 -19.04 1.24 -11.28
CA ILE A 137 -18.65 2.10 -12.41
C ILE A 137 -17.72 3.19 -11.88
N ASN A 138 -16.57 3.41 -12.55
CA ASN A 138 -15.51 4.33 -12.10
C ASN A 138 -15.06 4.04 -10.66
N PRO A 139 -14.58 2.81 -10.38
CA PRO A 139 -14.20 2.41 -9.03
C PRO A 139 -13.00 3.23 -8.51
N PRO A 140 -12.85 3.40 -7.19
CA PRO A 140 -11.63 3.95 -6.62
C PRO A 140 -10.40 3.16 -7.07
N TYR A 141 -9.25 3.83 -7.23
CA TYR A 141 -8.02 3.27 -7.79
C TYR A 141 -7.67 1.87 -7.25
N LYS A 142 -7.69 1.68 -5.92
CA LYS A 142 -7.34 0.40 -5.29
C LYS A 142 -8.41 -0.69 -5.50
N LEU A 143 -9.67 -0.33 -5.75
CA LEU A 143 -10.70 -1.30 -6.15
C LEU A 143 -10.54 -1.68 -7.63
N GLN A 144 -10.18 -0.74 -8.51
CA GLN A 144 -9.81 -1.06 -9.89
C GLN A 144 -8.65 -2.07 -9.93
N LEU A 145 -7.58 -1.80 -9.15
CA LEU A 145 -6.45 -2.71 -9.03
C LEU A 145 -6.86 -4.13 -8.57
N THR A 146 -7.92 -4.23 -7.76
CA THR A 146 -8.48 -5.52 -7.34
C THR A 146 -9.16 -6.26 -8.49
N TYR A 147 -9.90 -5.56 -9.35
CA TYR A 147 -10.47 -6.16 -10.56
C TYR A 147 -9.37 -6.66 -11.50
N ASP A 148 -8.38 -5.81 -11.77
CA ASP A 148 -7.25 -6.14 -12.64
C ASP A 148 -6.46 -7.34 -12.09
N ALA A 149 -6.29 -7.41 -10.77
CA ALA A 149 -5.67 -8.53 -10.07
C ALA A 149 -6.41 -9.85 -10.32
N ILE A 150 -7.73 -9.87 -10.12
CA ILE A 150 -8.53 -11.07 -10.32
C ILE A 150 -8.46 -11.53 -11.77
N ASP A 151 -8.60 -10.61 -12.72
CA ASP A 151 -8.58 -10.93 -14.14
C ASP A 151 -7.21 -11.49 -14.55
N HIS A 152 -6.11 -10.85 -14.10
CA HIS A 152 -4.75 -11.36 -14.32
C HIS A 152 -4.55 -12.75 -13.73
N TRP A 153 -4.94 -12.94 -12.47
CA TRP A 153 -4.77 -14.20 -11.76
C TRP A 153 -5.55 -15.32 -12.45
N LYS A 154 -6.83 -15.10 -12.77
CA LYS A 154 -7.66 -16.07 -13.49
C LYS A 154 -7.07 -16.41 -14.86
N ASN A 155 -6.67 -15.41 -15.65
CA ASN A 155 -6.07 -15.65 -16.97
C ASN A 155 -4.75 -16.42 -16.87
N SER A 156 -3.92 -16.13 -15.87
CA SER A 156 -2.68 -16.88 -15.62
C SER A 156 -2.99 -18.34 -15.30
N ARG A 157 -3.97 -18.61 -14.42
CA ARG A 157 -4.38 -19.97 -14.05
C ARG A 157 -4.99 -20.74 -15.22
N LEU A 158 -5.82 -20.11 -16.05
CA LEU A 158 -6.38 -20.71 -17.26
C LEU A 158 -5.29 -21.16 -18.25
N LEU A 159 -4.16 -20.48 -18.28
CA LEU A 159 -3.00 -20.82 -19.11
C LEU A 159 -2.01 -21.79 -18.42
N GLY A 160 -2.33 -22.29 -17.23
CA GLY A 160 -1.42 -23.14 -16.44
C GLY A 160 -0.16 -22.40 -15.93
N LYS A 161 -0.21 -21.07 -15.86
CA LYS A 161 0.91 -20.20 -15.44
C LYS A 161 0.72 -19.68 -14.02
N LYS A 162 1.85 -19.26 -13.42
CA LYS A 162 1.85 -18.43 -12.21
C LYS A 162 1.49 -16.98 -12.58
N TRP A 163 1.00 -16.21 -11.62
CA TRP A 163 0.85 -14.77 -11.82
C TRP A 163 2.23 -14.09 -11.91
N GLU A 164 2.26 -12.87 -12.46
CA GLU A 164 3.50 -12.15 -12.72
C GLU A 164 3.63 -10.98 -11.74
N VAL A 165 4.84 -10.81 -11.20
CA VAL A 165 5.17 -9.68 -10.32
C VAL A 165 5.22 -8.37 -11.11
N ARG A 166 4.90 -7.26 -10.44
CA ARG A 166 4.95 -5.91 -10.99
C ARG A 166 5.76 -4.99 -10.07
N TYR A 167 6.34 -3.95 -10.64
CA TYR A 167 6.99 -2.87 -9.90
C TYR A 167 6.00 -1.78 -9.51
N ASP A 168 6.25 -1.10 -8.39
CA ASP A 168 5.36 -0.06 -7.87
C ASP A 168 5.39 1.18 -8.78
N ASN A 169 4.35 1.34 -9.61
CA ASN A 169 4.25 2.45 -10.57
C ASN A 169 4.10 3.82 -9.90
N THR A 170 3.59 3.86 -8.67
CA THR A 170 3.43 5.09 -7.90
C THR A 170 4.77 5.59 -7.41
N ILE A 171 5.57 4.71 -6.80
CA ILE A 171 6.94 5.03 -6.43
C ILE A 171 7.77 5.36 -7.66
N PHE A 172 7.62 4.60 -8.75
CA PHE A 172 8.30 4.89 -10.02
C PHE A 172 7.98 6.29 -10.55
N SER A 173 6.70 6.66 -10.62
CA SER A 173 6.28 7.97 -11.12
C SER A 173 6.77 9.11 -10.24
N GLN A 174 6.73 8.95 -8.91
CA GLN A 174 7.26 9.92 -7.96
C GLN A 174 8.79 10.07 -8.08
N ALA A 175 9.51 8.96 -8.21
CA ALA A 175 10.97 8.95 -8.42
C ALA A 175 11.35 9.65 -9.73
N LEU A 176 10.61 9.37 -10.81
CA LEU A 176 10.84 9.97 -12.12
C LEU A 176 10.59 11.49 -12.09
N ALA A 177 9.48 11.92 -11.48
CA ALA A 177 9.16 13.33 -11.31
C ALA A 177 10.23 14.05 -10.49
N TYR A 178 10.72 13.42 -9.41
CA TYR A 178 11.80 13.98 -8.59
C TYR A 178 13.11 14.15 -9.37
N LEU A 179 13.53 13.15 -10.16
CA LEU A 179 14.72 13.28 -11.00
C LEU A 179 14.57 14.36 -12.08
N GLY A 180 13.37 14.48 -12.66
CA GLY A 180 13.03 15.58 -13.57
C GLY A 180 13.14 16.95 -12.88
N PHE A 181 12.66 17.05 -11.64
CA PHE A 181 12.79 18.24 -10.82
C PHE A 181 14.25 18.59 -10.53
N LEU A 182 15.11 17.64 -10.18
CA LEU A 182 16.54 17.90 -9.97
C LEU A 182 17.23 18.48 -11.21
N LYS A 183 16.80 18.06 -12.41
CA LYS A 183 17.39 18.50 -13.69
C LYS A 183 16.85 19.85 -14.16
N THR A 184 15.59 20.16 -13.87
CA THR A 184 14.88 21.29 -14.50
C THR A 184 14.45 22.37 -13.51
N GLY A 185 14.48 22.08 -12.21
CA GLY A 185 13.89 22.92 -11.16
C GLY A 185 12.36 22.95 -11.17
N LYS A 186 11.69 22.16 -12.02
CA LYS A 186 10.23 22.10 -12.13
C LYS A 186 9.71 20.69 -11.89
N ILE A 187 8.65 20.60 -11.10
CA ILE A 187 7.97 19.33 -10.85
C ILE A 187 6.88 19.14 -11.92
N ASP A 188 6.90 18.00 -12.61
CA ASP A 188 5.85 17.59 -13.55
C ASP A 188 5.31 16.23 -13.07
N PHE A 189 4.15 16.27 -12.41
CA PHE A 189 3.55 15.11 -11.78
C PHE A 189 2.05 15.32 -11.59
N VAL A 190 1.26 14.29 -11.94
CA VAL A 190 -0.19 14.29 -11.79
C VAL A 190 -0.56 13.24 -10.75
N PRO A 191 -1.13 13.62 -9.60
CA PRO A 191 -1.42 12.66 -8.54
C PRO A 191 -2.71 11.88 -8.86
N GLU A 192 -2.60 10.55 -8.91
CA GLU A 192 -3.65 9.64 -9.38
C GLU A 192 -4.39 8.96 -8.23
N GLN A 193 -3.69 8.68 -7.12
CA GLN A 193 -4.27 8.01 -5.95
C GLN A 193 -3.89 8.68 -4.63
N ALA A 194 -4.55 8.28 -3.54
CA ALA A 194 -4.33 8.86 -2.21
C ALA A 194 -2.86 8.79 -1.76
N GLU A 195 -2.12 7.76 -2.15
CA GLU A 195 -0.70 7.63 -1.81
C GLU A 195 0.21 8.68 -2.47
N ASP A 196 -0.28 9.40 -3.49
CA ASP A 196 0.42 10.51 -4.15
C ASP A 196 0.29 11.83 -3.41
N TYR A 197 -0.66 11.95 -2.47
CA TYR A 197 -0.97 13.21 -1.80
C TYR A 197 0.27 13.84 -1.13
N CYS A 198 1.02 13.06 -0.33
CA CYS A 198 2.15 13.61 0.41
C CYS A 198 3.21 14.18 -0.54
N PHE A 199 3.48 13.49 -1.65
CA PHE A 199 4.44 13.93 -2.67
C PHE A 199 3.92 15.20 -3.37
N ALA A 200 2.68 15.16 -3.87
CA ALA A 200 2.06 16.30 -4.54
C ALA A 200 2.01 17.54 -3.63
N ARG A 201 1.68 17.34 -2.35
CA ARG A 201 1.64 18.41 -1.35
C ARG A 201 3.03 18.97 -1.05
N ALA A 202 4.03 18.11 -0.92
CA ALA A 202 5.41 18.52 -0.68
C ALA A 202 5.96 19.38 -1.82
N PHE A 203 5.62 19.10 -3.07
CA PHE A 203 6.08 19.88 -4.22
C PHE A 203 5.10 20.97 -4.66
N GLY A 204 4.04 21.24 -3.88
CA GLY A 204 3.10 22.34 -4.15
C GLY A 204 2.19 22.12 -5.37
N ILE A 205 2.05 20.87 -5.84
CA ILE A 205 1.15 20.47 -6.93
C ILE A 205 -0.31 20.49 -6.46
N MET A 206 -0.54 20.23 -5.18
CA MET A 206 -1.85 20.16 -4.57
C MET A 206 -1.86 20.82 -3.20
N THR A 207 -2.96 21.47 -2.86
CA THR A 207 -3.20 22.07 -1.54
C THR A 207 -3.75 21.05 -0.53
N GLN A 208 -3.71 21.42 0.76
CA GLN A 208 -4.33 20.63 1.83
C GLN A 208 -5.82 20.36 1.55
N PHE A 209 -6.57 21.42 1.20
CA PHE A 209 -8.01 21.36 0.95
C PHE A 209 -8.36 20.49 -0.25
N GLU A 210 -7.60 20.59 -1.35
CA GLU A 210 -7.81 19.73 -2.52
C GLU A 210 -7.57 18.25 -2.19
N GLY A 211 -6.51 17.96 -1.42
CA GLY A 211 -6.20 16.60 -1.00
C GLY A 211 -7.28 15.98 -0.11
N GLU A 212 -7.74 16.73 0.89
CA GLU A 212 -8.82 16.29 1.79
C GLU A 212 -10.12 16.03 1.04
N LYS A 213 -10.48 16.93 0.11
CA LYS A 213 -11.68 16.76 -0.73
C LYS A 213 -11.56 15.59 -1.70
N LYS A 214 -10.41 15.41 -2.34
CA LYS A 214 -10.19 14.37 -3.36
C LYS A 214 -10.05 12.99 -2.73
N TRP A 215 -9.39 12.88 -1.57
CA TRP A 215 -9.16 11.63 -0.86
C TRP A 215 -9.43 11.76 0.65
N PRO A 216 -10.71 11.71 1.06
CA PRO A 216 -11.10 11.80 2.48
C PRO A 216 -10.46 10.71 3.35
N SER A 217 -10.09 9.57 2.74
CA SER A 217 -9.47 8.45 3.44
C SER A 217 -8.13 8.79 4.07
N LEU A 218 -7.42 9.83 3.60
CA LEU A 218 -6.12 10.29 4.11
C LEU A 218 -6.09 10.56 5.62
N ILE A 219 -7.25 10.85 6.23
CA ILE A 219 -7.40 11.09 7.67
C ILE A 219 -7.20 9.79 8.49
N GLY A 220 -7.54 8.63 7.92
CA GLY A 220 -7.50 7.32 8.59
C GLY A 220 -6.30 6.43 8.24
N HIS A 221 -5.24 7.01 7.67
CA HIS A 221 -4.00 6.28 7.32
C HIS A 221 -3.11 6.04 8.56
N GLU A 222 -1.82 5.75 8.36
CA GLU A 222 -0.81 5.63 9.42
C GLU A 222 -0.81 6.84 10.36
N SER A 223 -1.08 8.02 9.79
CA SER A 223 -1.42 9.25 10.50
C SER A 223 -2.60 9.91 9.78
N ASN A 224 -3.11 11.00 10.35
CA ASN A 224 -3.88 11.96 9.58
C ASN A 224 -2.91 12.69 8.64
N ARG A 225 -2.72 12.13 7.43
CA ARG A 225 -1.72 12.62 6.47
C ARG A 225 -1.94 14.07 6.05
N ILE A 226 -3.18 14.53 6.08
CA ILE A 226 -3.54 15.93 5.80
C ILE A 226 -2.85 16.84 6.80
N LEU A 227 -3.04 16.59 8.11
CA LEU A 227 -2.46 17.43 9.16
C LEU A 227 -0.96 17.19 9.37
N GLU A 228 -0.54 15.93 9.26
CA GLU A 228 0.84 15.53 9.49
C GLU A 228 1.80 16.15 8.45
N MET A 229 1.35 16.27 7.19
CA MET A 229 2.11 16.96 6.15
C MET A 229 2.31 18.44 6.48
N GLU A 230 1.26 19.17 6.86
CA GLU A 230 1.37 20.60 7.20
C GLU A 230 2.34 20.83 8.36
N LYS A 231 2.25 19.97 9.39
CA LYS A 231 3.17 20.01 10.52
C LYS A 231 4.62 19.80 10.06
N CYS A 232 4.88 18.75 9.29
CA CYS A 232 6.25 18.38 8.91
C CYS A 232 6.88 19.37 7.90
N LEU A 233 6.08 20.04 7.07
CA LEU A 233 6.58 21.04 6.11
C LEU A 233 7.20 22.27 6.78
N LEU A 234 6.87 22.53 8.05
CA LEU A 234 7.36 23.67 8.83
C LEU A 234 8.54 23.32 9.76
N GLN A 235 8.93 22.04 9.81
CA GLN A 235 9.91 21.53 10.77
C GLN A 235 11.24 21.17 10.10
N ASN A 236 12.35 21.52 10.74
CA ASN A 236 13.68 20.99 10.37
C ASN A 236 13.94 19.61 10.98
N GLU A 237 13.28 19.29 12.10
CA GLU A 237 13.28 17.96 12.70
C GLU A 237 11.92 17.29 12.47
N VAL A 238 11.92 16.26 11.62
CA VAL A 238 10.73 15.52 11.19
C VAL A 238 10.54 14.32 12.12
N SER A 239 9.52 14.42 12.97
CA SER A 239 9.15 13.40 13.97
C SER A 239 8.09 12.41 13.49
N SER A 240 7.71 12.46 12.20
CA SER A 240 6.66 11.60 11.66
C SER A 240 7.07 10.14 11.59
N LYS A 241 6.12 9.25 11.90
CA LYS A 241 6.23 7.79 11.70
C LYS A 241 5.56 7.33 10.40
N ASP A 242 4.94 8.23 9.64
CA ASP A 242 4.31 7.90 8.37
C ASP A 242 5.35 7.91 7.24
N HIS A 243 5.54 6.74 6.63
CA HIS A 243 6.48 6.53 5.55
C HIS A 243 6.28 7.45 4.34
N ARG A 244 5.04 7.76 3.94
CA ARG A 244 4.78 8.64 2.78
C ARG A 244 5.10 10.09 3.12
N VAL A 245 4.86 10.51 4.36
CA VAL A 245 5.25 11.84 4.85
C VAL A 245 6.77 11.97 4.85
N VAL A 246 7.47 11.03 5.50
CA VAL A 246 8.94 11.03 5.56
C VAL A 246 9.57 11.01 4.17
N GLN A 247 9.11 10.12 3.28
CA GLN A 247 9.58 10.07 1.89
C GLN A 247 9.44 11.43 1.19
N SER A 248 8.26 12.05 1.29
CA SER A 248 7.95 13.29 0.57
C SER A 248 8.74 14.48 1.10
N ILE A 249 8.89 14.59 2.43
CA ILE A 249 9.71 15.64 3.04
C ILE A 249 11.19 15.44 2.71
N ALA A 250 11.71 14.21 2.76
CA ALA A 250 13.11 13.94 2.42
C ALA A 250 13.43 14.23 0.95
N LEU A 251 12.53 13.94 0.02
CA LEU A 251 12.69 14.33 -1.39
C LEU A 251 12.73 15.85 -1.54
N ARG A 252 11.88 16.60 -0.82
CA ARG A 252 11.83 18.07 -0.86
C ARG A 252 13.03 18.73 -0.16
N ASN A 253 13.41 18.23 1.00
CA ASN A 253 14.44 18.76 1.87
C ASN A 253 15.28 17.63 2.45
N LYS A 254 16.33 17.25 1.71
CA LYS A 254 17.27 16.18 2.08
C LYS A 254 18.08 16.48 3.35
N ASP A 255 18.17 17.75 3.74
CA ASP A 255 18.99 18.20 4.87
C ASP A 255 18.20 18.23 6.20
N ALA A 256 16.90 17.87 6.18
CA ALA A 256 16.10 17.73 7.39
C ALA A 256 16.58 16.55 8.26
N ASN A 257 16.42 16.67 9.58
CA ASN A 257 16.70 15.59 10.54
C ASN A 257 15.46 14.69 10.69
N PHE A 258 15.57 13.39 10.43
CA PHE A 258 14.44 12.45 10.53
C PHE A 258 14.60 11.56 11.76
N LEU A 259 13.62 11.58 12.67
CA LEU A 259 13.67 10.76 13.89
C LEU A 259 13.35 9.28 13.63
N TYR A 260 12.60 8.98 12.57
CA TYR A 260 12.17 7.63 12.22
C TYR A 260 12.47 7.28 10.76
N PRO A 261 13.73 7.35 10.31
CA PRO A 261 14.06 7.20 8.89
C PRO A 261 13.69 5.82 8.34
N ASN A 262 13.69 4.78 9.17
CA ASN A 262 13.40 3.40 8.75
C ASN A 262 11.91 3.16 8.45
N CYS A 263 11.00 4.07 8.81
CA CYS A 263 9.57 3.88 8.53
C CYS A 263 9.28 3.76 7.02
N VAL A 264 10.15 4.32 6.17
CA VAL A 264 10.05 4.24 4.70
C VAL A 264 10.03 2.82 4.17
N ASN A 265 10.61 1.85 4.90
CA ASN A 265 10.66 0.43 4.55
C ASN A 265 9.28 -0.21 4.40
N LYS A 266 8.24 0.39 5.00
CA LYS A 266 6.84 -0.03 4.81
C LYS A 266 6.38 0.00 3.35
N SER A 267 7.04 0.77 2.49
CA SER A 267 6.69 0.82 1.05
C SER A 267 7.90 0.89 0.12
N TRP A 268 9.00 1.50 0.54
CA TRP A 268 10.17 1.73 -0.29
C TRP A 268 11.46 1.45 0.47
N PRO A 269 11.84 0.17 0.65
CA PRO A 269 13.06 -0.20 1.40
C PRO A 269 14.34 0.42 0.86
N GLN A 270 14.41 0.66 -0.45
CA GLN A 270 15.57 1.24 -1.13
C GLN A 270 15.55 2.78 -1.18
N PHE A 271 14.61 3.43 -0.48
CA PHE A 271 14.37 4.87 -0.58
C PHE A 271 15.61 5.73 -0.32
N TRP A 272 16.33 5.47 0.78
CA TRP A 272 17.50 6.26 1.14
C TRP A 272 18.65 6.09 0.14
N ALA A 273 18.85 4.86 -0.36
CA ALA A 273 19.82 4.58 -1.41
C ALA A 273 19.46 5.30 -2.73
N PHE A 274 18.17 5.34 -3.08
CA PHE A 274 17.69 6.12 -4.20
C PHE A 274 17.97 7.62 -4.00
N LEU A 275 17.61 8.17 -2.83
CA LEU A 275 17.79 9.59 -2.52
C LEU A 275 19.27 10.01 -2.59
N GLU A 276 20.17 9.22 -2.01
CA GLU A 276 21.62 9.49 -2.06
C GLU A 276 22.17 9.50 -3.49
N LYS A 277 21.70 8.57 -4.33
CA LYS A 277 22.20 8.40 -5.71
C LYS A 277 21.48 9.27 -6.72
N SER A 278 20.34 9.87 -6.37
CA SER A 278 19.50 10.69 -7.25
C SER A 278 20.24 11.84 -7.93
N SER A 279 21.25 12.43 -7.27
CA SER A 279 22.05 13.52 -7.83
C SER A 279 23.00 13.08 -8.97
N TYR A 280 23.15 11.77 -9.17
CA TYR A 280 24.05 11.17 -10.16
C TYR A 280 23.32 10.42 -11.29
N ILE A 281 21.98 10.48 -11.32
CA ILE A 281 21.10 9.79 -12.29
C ILE A 281 20.49 10.80 -13.27
#